data_AF-A0A4S9XD77-F1
#
_entry.id   AF-A0A4S9XD77-F1
#
_cell.length_a   1.000
_cell.length_b   1.000
_cell.length_c   1.000
_cell.angle_alpha   90.00
_cell.angle_beta   90.00
_cell.angle_gamma   90.00
#
_symmetry.space_group_name_H-M   'P 1'
#
loop_
_entity.id
_entity.type
_entity.pdbx_description
1 polymer ?
#
loop_
_entity_poly.entity_id
_entity_poly.type
_entity_poly.pdbx_seq_one_letter_code
_entity_poly.pdbx_strand_id
1 'polypeptide(L)'
;MKTAAAWIIAAASIASAASEPSRPRGVGPEFAKFYKDAESFTCISNPSIKIPFSQVNDDYCDCPDGSDEPGTSACSYLSPLSPSTRSDTTNKDQINVTQVLPGFYCKNKGHQPSYVPYTSVNDGFCDYDLCCDGSEEWAGVGGVKCQNKCDEIGKEWRKKNESRQRALNNANKKRKEYTNEAQRLRKEVEDRINTLHTQLKASEIHVTDMEKELAEVERREKGKVVKSQGAKQGKMGVLVGLAKQRTEELRDHLVRVRQERDTSKDRVKELEAILSTFKEEYNPNFNDEGVKRAVRAWEDYAARDKSGDDTSAHDRDLNEITKTDADNGLDWESYLQTEGEDVEVLYEIENYLPKPLRDWVDQKLRDLRIMLIENGILADLSAEGGESSAVKDAKNRLKSAQDAVNSQRKDLESHNEDLNKEYGPDGVFRALKGQCISVDSGEYTYELCFMEHTTQKSKKGGSNTRMGNFVRFDKITVDEEVSADGKGLGSGERIAMRHENGQHCWNGPNRSTTVILACAEQNEIWKVFEEEKCVYRMEVGSPAVCEALKKAEIVKDEL
;
A
#
# COMPACT_ATOMS: atom_id res chain seq x y z
N MET A 1 -3.47 -61.10 -25.45
CA MET A 1 -2.08 -61.33 -25.00
C MET A 1 -1.13 -60.95 -26.12
N LYS A 2 -0.37 -59.86 -25.96
CA LYS A 2 0.91 -59.57 -26.62
C LYS A 2 1.41 -58.23 -26.05
N THR A 3 2.30 -58.34 -25.07
CA THR A 3 2.97 -57.26 -24.35
C THR A 3 4.05 -56.66 -25.25
N ALA A 4 3.95 -55.36 -25.56
CA ALA A 4 5.02 -54.61 -26.20
C ALA A 4 5.86 -53.96 -25.09
N ALA A 5 7.08 -54.47 -24.88
CA ALA A 5 8.07 -53.90 -23.99
C ALA A 5 8.74 -52.71 -24.68
N ALA A 6 8.48 -51.50 -24.18
CA ALA A 6 9.19 -50.29 -24.61
C ALA A 6 10.56 -50.24 -23.93
N TRP A 7 11.62 -50.39 -24.72
CA TRP A 7 13.00 -50.18 -24.29
C TRP A 7 13.28 -48.67 -24.21
N ILE A 8 13.50 -48.17 -23.01
CA ILE A 8 14.01 -46.82 -22.77
C ILE A 8 15.53 -46.87 -23.01
N ILE A 9 15.99 -46.32 -24.13
CA ILE A 9 17.41 -46.06 -24.37
C ILE A 9 17.78 -44.82 -23.56
N ALA A 10 18.38 -45.04 -22.39
CA ALA A 10 19.04 -43.99 -21.65
C ALA A 10 20.31 -43.57 -22.42
N ALA A 11 20.25 -42.45 -23.13
CA ALA A 11 21.43 -41.77 -23.64
C ALA A 11 22.20 -41.22 -22.44
N ALA A 12 23.14 -42.01 -21.92
CA ALA A 12 24.15 -41.53 -21.00
C ALA A 12 25.05 -40.55 -21.78
N SER A 13 24.90 -39.27 -21.51
CA SER A 13 25.85 -38.24 -21.93
C SER A 13 27.19 -38.55 -21.27
N ILE A 14 28.05 -39.29 -21.96
CA ILE A 14 29.46 -39.40 -21.61
C ILE A 14 30.01 -37.99 -21.80
N ALA A 15 30.15 -37.25 -20.71
CA ALA A 15 30.94 -36.04 -20.69
C ALA A 15 32.37 -36.46 -21.03
N SER A 16 32.75 -36.32 -22.30
CA SER A 16 34.13 -36.35 -22.72
C SER A 16 34.86 -35.27 -21.93
N ALA A 17 35.65 -35.69 -20.94
CA ALA A 17 36.66 -34.83 -20.35
C ALA A 17 37.64 -34.47 -21.48
N ALA A 18 37.39 -33.33 -22.14
CA ALA A 18 38.33 -32.77 -23.09
C ALA A 18 39.62 -32.51 -22.33
N SER A 19 40.68 -33.24 -22.68
CA SER A 19 42.04 -32.97 -22.23
C SER A 19 42.36 -31.52 -22.59
N GLU A 20 42.59 -30.67 -21.60
CA GLU A 20 43.08 -29.30 -21.86
C GLU A 20 44.34 -29.37 -22.73
N PRO A 21 44.50 -28.47 -23.72
CA PRO A 21 45.74 -28.38 -24.47
C PRO A 21 46.92 -28.12 -23.52
N SER A 22 48.08 -28.70 -23.81
CA SER A 22 49.32 -28.41 -23.07
C SER A 22 49.62 -26.92 -23.17
N ARG A 23 49.68 -26.25 -22.02
CA ARG A 23 49.98 -24.82 -21.90
C ARG A 23 51.18 -24.64 -20.99
N PRO A 24 52.04 -23.63 -21.23
CA PRO A 24 53.07 -23.25 -20.28
C PRO A 24 52.48 -22.92 -18.91
N ARG A 25 53.32 -23.02 -17.88
CA ARG A 25 52.93 -22.66 -16.51
C ARG A 25 52.50 -21.19 -16.47
N GLY A 26 51.49 -20.89 -15.64
CA GLY A 26 50.98 -19.53 -15.44
C GLY A 26 50.15 -18.95 -16.60
N VAL A 27 49.93 -19.70 -17.69
CA VAL A 27 49.11 -19.24 -18.83
C VAL A 27 47.63 -19.55 -18.63
N GLY A 28 46.82 -18.49 -18.60
CA GLY A 28 45.36 -18.56 -18.59
C GLY A 28 44.75 -19.18 -19.85
N PRO A 29 43.55 -19.80 -19.77
CA PRO A 29 42.87 -20.39 -20.92
C PRO A 29 42.66 -19.41 -22.08
N GLU A 30 42.39 -18.15 -21.78
CA GLU A 30 42.16 -17.07 -22.74
C GLU A 30 43.43 -16.67 -23.53
N PHE A 31 44.61 -16.87 -22.95
CA PHE A 31 45.91 -16.58 -23.58
C PHE A 31 46.56 -17.82 -24.20
N ALA A 32 46.00 -19.01 -23.99
CA ALA A 32 46.51 -20.28 -24.52
C ALA A 32 46.77 -20.27 -26.03
N LYS A 33 45.99 -19.49 -26.79
CA LYS A 33 46.14 -19.34 -28.24
C LYS A 33 47.51 -18.79 -28.68
N PHE A 34 48.18 -18.03 -27.82
CA PHE A 34 49.47 -17.42 -28.12
C PHE A 34 50.67 -18.36 -27.86
N TYR A 35 50.47 -19.46 -27.14
CA TYR A 35 51.54 -20.41 -26.75
C TYR A 35 51.40 -21.78 -27.42
N LYS A 36 50.87 -21.80 -28.66
CA LYS A 36 50.63 -23.05 -29.40
C LYS A 36 51.84 -23.53 -30.20
N ASP A 37 52.66 -22.60 -30.68
CA ASP A 37 53.87 -22.92 -31.44
C ASP A 37 54.97 -23.37 -30.46
N ALA A 38 55.59 -24.51 -30.76
CA ALA A 38 56.63 -25.12 -29.93
C ALA A 38 58.05 -24.72 -30.36
N GLU A 39 58.21 -24.08 -31.51
CA GLU A 39 59.52 -23.66 -32.03
C GLU A 39 59.80 -22.19 -31.72
N SER A 40 58.78 -21.34 -31.84
CA SER A 40 58.93 -19.90 -31.69
C SER A 40 57.77 -19.24 -30.94
N PHE A 41 58.10 -18.19 -30.19
CA PHE A 41 57.13 -17.35 -29.50
C PHE A 41 57.22 -15.92 -30.04
N THR A 42 56.06 -15.28 -30.18
CA THR A 42 55.96 -13.89 -30.65
C THR A 42 55.35 -13.09 -29.51
N CYS A 43 56.03 -12.03 -29.06
CA CYS A 43 55.55 -11.21 -27.95
C CYS A 43 54.15 -10.65 -28.29
N ILE A 44 53.21 -10.75 -27.36
CA ILE A 44 51.77 -10.62 -27.66
C ILE A 44 51.39 -9.21 -28.12
N SER A 45 51.84 -8.17 -27.41
CA SER A 45 51.62 -6.76 -27.78
C SER A 45 52.70 -6.21 -28.71
N ASN A 46 53.84 -6.90 -28.81
CA ASN A 46 54.97 -6.48 -29.65
C ASN A 46 55.31 -7.55 -30.70
N PRO A 47 54.43 -7.77 -31.71
CA PRO A 47 54.58 -8.89 -32.64
C PRO A 47 55.80 -8.79 -33.57
N SER A 48 56.49 -7.65 -33.58
CA SER A 48 57.76 -7.46 -34.27
C SER A 48 58.92 -8.22 -33.61
N ILE A 49 58.76 -8.61 -32.34
CA ILE A 49 59.77 -9.34 -31.55
C ILE A 49 59.37 -10.81 -31.53
N LYS A 50 60.27 -11.66 -32.05
CA LYS A 50 60.09 -13.11 -32.13
C LYS A 50 61.28 -13.79 -31.48
N ILE A 51 61.01 -14.62 -30.49
CA ILE A 51 62.00 -15.33 -29.69
C ILE A 51 61.85 -16.85 -29.85
N PRO A 52 62.89 -17.65 -29.60
CA PRO A 52 62.76 -19.10 -29.51
C PRO A 52 61.82 -19.50 -28.36
N PHE A 53 61.02 -20.55 -28.53
CA PHE A 53 60.10 -20.99 -27.47
C PHE A 53 60.83 -21.46 -26.19
N SER A 54 62.12 -21.78 -26.28
CA SER A 54 62.96 -22.09 -25.11
C SER A 54 63.17 -20.92 -24.16
N GLN A 55 62.91 -19.69 -24.61
CA GLN A 55 62.97 -18.47 -23.81
C GLN A 55 61.65 -18.16 -23.09
N VAL A 56 60.65 -19.06 -23.17
CA VAL A 56 59.39 -18.90 -22.43
C VAL A 56 59.54 -19.56 -21.06
N ASN A 57 59.36 -18.78 -20.00
CA ASN A 57 59.58 -19.18 -18.60
C ASN A 57 61.03 -19.61 -18.31
N ASP A 58 62.00 -18.84 -18.80
CA ASP A 58 63.43 -19.12 -18.60
C ASP A 58 64.07 -18.24 -17.49
N ASP A 59 63.25 -17.56 -16.70
CA ASP A 59 63.63 -16.62 -15.65
C ASP A 59 64.36 -15.36 -16.20
N TYR A 60 64.21 -15.07 -17.49
CA TYR A 60 64.70 -13.84 -18.13
C TYR A 60 63.57 -13.12 -18.87
N CYS A 61 63.53 -11.79 -18.75
CA CYS A 61 62.46 -10.98 -19.37
C CYS A 61 62.93 -10.45 -20.74
N ASP A 62 62.72 -11.26 -21.79
CA ASP A 62 63.02 -10.97 -23.19
C ASP A 62 61.94 -10.12 -23.88
N CYS A 63 60.66 -10.29 -23.52
CA CYS A 63 59.58 -9.49 -24.11
C CYS A 63 59.32 -8.21 -23.29
N PRO A 64 59.23 -7.03 -23.95
CA PRO A 64 58.96 -5.75 -23.27
C PRO A 64 57.54 -5.65 -22.70
N ASP A 65 56.65 -6.57 -23.04
CA ASP A 65 55.29 -6.70 -22.51
C ASP A 65 55.14 -7.82 -21.46
N GLY A 66 56.24 -8.50 -21.12
CA GLY A 66 56.32 -9.60 -20.17
C GLY A 66 55.57 -10.87 -20.57
N SER A 67 55.18 -11.01 -21.83
CA SER A 67 54.39 -12.16 -22.29
C SER A 67 55.17 -13.48 -22.41
N ASP A 68 56.50 -13.42 -22.38
CA ASP A 68 57.41 -14.57 -22.35
C ASP A 68 57.51 -15.26 -20.99
N GLU A 69 57.25 -14.53 -19.90
CA GLU A 69 57.39 -15.05 -18.52
C GLU A 69 56.04 -15.18 -17.78
N PRO A 70 55.04 -15.93 -18.30
CA PRO A 70 53.76 -16.13 -17.60
C PRO A 70 53.90 -16.96 -16.30
N GLY A 71 54.97 -17.72 -16.16
CA GLY A 71 55.20 -18.75 -15.14
C GLY A 71 56.28 -18.42 -14.11
N THR A 72 56.94 -17.27 -14.23
CA THR A 72 58.04 -16.82 -13.35
C THR A 72 57.78 -15.38 -12.87
N SER A 73 58.65 -14.87 -11.99
CA SER A 73 58.60 -13.48 -11.53
C SER A 73 59.55 -12.54 -12.29
N ALA A 74 60.21 -13.01 -13.35
CA ALA A 74 61.27 -12.28 -14.04
C ALA A 74 60.80 -10.95 -14.67
N CYS A 75 59.55 -10.89 -15.15
CA CYS A 75 58.95 -9.67 -15.70
C CYS A 75 58.10 -8.88 -14.69
N SER A 76 58.15 -9.19 -13.39
CA SER A 76 57.35 -8.51 -12.35
C SER A 76 57.64 -7.01 -12.21
N TYR A 77 58.83 -6.57 -12.62
CA TYR A 77 59.23 -5.15 -12.58
C TYR A 77 58.50 -4.29 -13.61
N LEU A 78 57.85 -4.89 -14.61
CA LEU A 78 57.07 -4.18 -15.64
C LEU A 78 55.75 -3.63 -15.07
N SER A 79 55.86 -2.63 -14.20
CA SER A 79 54.73 -2.00 -13.50
C SER A 79 54.93 -0.49 -13.43
N PRO A 80 53.86 0.33 -13.55
CA PRO A 80 53.92 1.77 -13.32
C PRO A 80 54.39 2.16 -11.91
N LEU A 81 54.35 1.22 -10.96
CA LEU A 81 54.77 1.41 -9.57
C LEU A 81 56.25 1.07 -9.34
N SER A 82 56.93 0.46 -10.31
CA SER A 82 58.35 0.12 -10.22
C SER A 82 59.25 1.31 -10.56
N PRO A 83 60.48 1.39 -10.02
CA PRO A 83 61.44 2.42 -10.43
C PRO A 83 61.73 2.37 -11.94
N SER A 84 61.34 3.42 -12.67
CA SER A 84 61.56 3.51 -14.11
C SER A 84 63.02 3.80 -14.45
N THR A 85 63.56 3.09 -15.43
CA THR A 85 64.85 3.39 -16.05
C THR A 85 64.67 4.23 -17.31
N ARG A 86 65.75 4.87 -17.82
CA ARG A 86 65.69 5.68 -19.06
C ARG A 86 65.32 4.87 -20.30
N SER A 87 65.45 3.54 -20.27
CA SER A 87 64.98 2.63 -21.31
C SER A 87 63.47 2.45 -21.34
N ASP A 88 62.77 2.78 -20.24
CA ASP A 88 61.32 2.60 -20.07
C ASP A 88 60.51 3.85 -20.47
N THR A 89 61.21 4.96 -20.71
CA THR A 89 60.62 6.25 -21.06
C THR A 89 60.68 6.50 -22.56
N THR A 90 59.52 6.60 -23.21
CA THR A 90 59.44 7.18 -24.55
C THR A 90 59.58 8.71 -24.47
N ASN A 91 59.95 9.39 -25.58
CA ASN A 91 60.19 10.85 -25.69
C ASN A 91 59.00 11.77 -25.27
N LYS A 92 57.95 11.25 -24.63
CA LYS A 92 56.72 11.96 -24.24
C LYS A 92 56.29 11.67 -22.78
N ASP A 93 57.21 11.50 -21.84
CA ASP A 93 56.93 11.38 -20.40
C ASP A 93 55.83 10.35 -20.00
N GLN A 94 55.56 9.37 -20.86
CA GLN A 94 54.61 8.27 -20.63
C GLN A 94 55.40 6.97 -20.48
N ILE A 95 55.32 6.38 -19.29
CA ILE A 95 55.85 5.05 -18.98
C ILE A 95 54.93 4.04 -19.67
N ASN A 96 55.34 3.53 -20.84
CA ASN A 96 54.55 2.56 -21.61
C ASN A 96 54.94 1.14 -21.22
N VAL A 97 54.77 0.82 -19.93
CA VAL A 97 55.14 -0.47 -19.35
C VAL A 97 53.90 -1.10 -18.75
N THR A 98 53.12 -1.74 -19.60
CA THR A 98 51.94 -2.52 -19.19
C THR A 98 52.18 -3.98 -19.52
N GLN A 99 52.19 -4.82 -18.50
CA GLN A 99 52.12 -6.27 -18.69
C GLN A 99 50.87 -6.61 -19.50
N VAL A 100 51.04 -7.46 -20.51
CA VAL A 100 49.94 -7.97 -21.32
C VAL A 100 49.06 -8.94 -20.54
N LEU A 101 49.70 -9.74 -19.71
CA LEU A 101 49.05 -10.79 -18.96
C LEU A 101 48.59 -10.27 -17.60
N PRO A 102 47.45 -10.76 -17.06
CA PRO A 102 46.92 -10.28 -15.78
C PRO A 102 47.76 -10.69 -14.56
N GLY A 103 48.60 -11.71 -14.71
CA GLY A 103 49.33 -12.37 -13.62
C GLY A 103 49.63 -13.83 -13.93
N PHE A 104 50.16 -14.54 -12.95
CA PHE A 104 50.36 -15.98 -13.02
C PHE A 104 49.04 -16.71 -12.78
N TYR A 105 48.65 -17.56 -13.74
CA TYR A 105 47.41 -18.33 -13.66
C TYR A 105 47.51 -19.58 -12.79
N CYS A 106 46.76 -19.61 -11.69
CA CYS A 106 46.56 -20.81 -10.87
C CYS A 106 45.32 -21.57 -11.31
N LYS A 107 45.47 -22.86 -11.59
CA LYS A 107 44.36 -23.70 -12.08
C LYS A 107 43.36 -23.99 -10.97
N ASN A 108 43.83 -24.12 -9.72
CA ASN A 108 43.01 -24.30 -8.54
C ASN A 108 41.96 -25.41 -8.70
N LYS A 109 42.36 -26.59 -9.17
CA LYS A 109 41.43 -27.72 -9.37
C LYS A 109 40.69 -28.04 -8.07
N GLY A 110 39.36 -28.02 -8.10
CA GLY A 110 38.51 -28.19 -6.92
C GLY A 110 37.98 -26.88 -6.33
N HIS A 111 38.56 -25.74 -6.73
CA HIS A 111 38.13 -24.38 -6.41
C HIS A 111 38.00 -23.52 -7.69
N GLN A 112 37.97 -22.19 -7.57
CA GLN A 112 37.92 -21.26 -8.71
C GLN A 112 39.35 -20.90 -9.18
N PRO A 113 39.61 -20.90 -10.50
CA PRO A 113 40.89 -20.43 -11.03
C PRO A 113 41.03 -18.92 -10.82
N SER A 114 42.26 -18.47 -10.59
CA SER A 114 42.57 -17.08 -10.29
C SER A 114 43.93 -16.70 -10.87
N TYR A 115 44.22 -15.40 -10.85
CA TYR A 115 45.53 -14.86 -11.16
C TYR A 115 46.18 -14.35 -9.88
N VAL A 116 47.45 -14.69 -9.68
CA VAL A 116 48.30 -14.05 -8.66
C VAL A 116 49.23 -13.04 -9.31
N PRO A 117 49.56 -11.94 -8.62
CA PRO A 117 50.58 -11.00 -9.10
C PRO A 117 51.91 -11.72 -9.37
N TYR A 118 52.67 -11.28 -10.37
CA TYR A 118 53.99 -11.87 -10.66
C TYR A 118 54.99 -11.72 -9.51
N THR A 119 54.81 -10.74 -8.65
CA THR A 119 55.62 -10.55 -7.44
C THR A 119 55.42 -11.66 -6.40
N SER A 120 54.30 -12.37 -6.46
CA SER A 120 53.94 -13.51 -5.60
C SER A 120 54.42 -14.85 -6.16
N VAL A 121 55.13 -14.86 -7.29
CA VAL A 121 55.63 -16.09 -7.90
C VAL A 121 57.04 -16.37 -7.39
N ASN A 122 57.21 -17.51 -6.71
CA ASN A 122 58.47 -17.94 -6.11
C ASN A 122 59.04 -16.94 -5.09
N ASP A 123 58.19 -16.31 -4.28
CA ASP A 123 58.58 -15.34 -3.26
C ASP A 123 58.85 -16.01 -1.88
N GLY A 124 58.63 -17.33 -1.78
CA GLY A 124 58.79 -18.12 -0.56
C GLY A 124 57.57 -18.11 0.37
N PHE A 125 56.43 -17.56 -0.07
CA PHE A 125 55.17 -17.55 0.66
C PHE A 125 54.05 -18.26 -0.12
N CYS A 126 53.20 -19.01 0.57
CA CYS A 126 52.09 -19.71 -0.09
C CYS A 126 50.81 -18.86 -0.08
N ASP A 127 50.43 -18.32 -1.23
CA ASP A 127 49.29 -17.40 -1.39
C ASP A 127 47.95 -18.14 -1.55
N TYR A 128 47.55 -18.91 -0.53
CA TYR A 128 46.37 -19.79 -0.58
C TYR A 128 45.02 -19.10 -0.84
N ASP A 129 44.93 -17.79 -0.62
CA ASP A 129 43.71 -17.01 -0.86
C ASP A 129 43.38 -16.92 -2.36
N LEU A 130 44.42 -16.83 -3.20
CA LEU A 130 44.30 -16.79 -4.65
C LEU A 130 44.75 -18.11 -5.27
N CYS A 131 45.90 -18.66 -4.89
CA CYS A 131 46.50 -19.86 -5.44
C CYS A 131 46.42 -21.04 -4.46
N CYS A 132 45.25 -21.67 -4.34
CA CYS A 132 45.06 -22.76 -3.38
C CYS A 132 45.84 -24.04 -3.72
N ASP A 133 46.29 -24.19 -4.98
CA ASP A 133 47.00 -25.37 -5.44
C ASP A 133 48.51 -25.32 -5.14
N GLY A 134 49.02 -24.17 -4.70
CA GLY A 134 50.44 -23.97 -4.37
C GLY A 134 51.34 -23.95 -5.61
N SER A 135 50.79 -23.69 -6.79
CA SER A 135 51.52 -23.74 -8.06
C SER A 135 52.40 -22.52 -8.32
N GLU A 136 52.22 -21.45 -7.56
CA GLU A 136 53.01 -20.21 -7.54
C GLU A 136 54.42 -20.44 -6.99
N GLU A 137 54.57 -21.26 -5.94
CA GLU A 137 55.85 -21.60 -5.30
C GLU A 137 56.47 -22.90 -5.86
N TRP A 138 56.42 -23.06 -7.17
CA TRP A 138 56.88 -24.29 -7.82
C TRP A 138 58.40 -24.50 -7.74
N ALA A 139 59.18 -23.42 -7.60
CA ALA A 139 60.64 -23.48 -7.48
C ALA A 139 61.11 -23.83 -6.05
N GLY A 140 60.24 -23.71 -5.05
CA GLY A 140 60.55 -24.03 -3.65
C GLY A 140 61.62 -23.12 -3.04
N VAL A 141 61.55 -21.82 -3.33
CA VAL A 141 62.47 -20.81 -2.81
C VAL A 141 62.44 -20.83 -1.28
N GLY A 142 63.62 -20.76 -0.64
CA GLY A 142 63.73 -20.85 0.82
C GLY A 142 63.35 -22.21 1.43
N GLY A 143 63.15 -23.25 0.61
CA GLY A 143 62.76 -24.59 1.06
C GLY A 143 61.26 -24.76 1.31
N VAL A 144 60.45 -23.78 0.89
CA VAL A 144 58.99 -23.81 1.02
C VAL A 144 58.40 -24.89 0.09
N LYS A 145 57.42 -25.63 0.60
CA LYS A 145 56.64 -26.61 -0.17
C LYS A 145 55.16 -26.39 0.12
N CYS A 146 54.49 -25.67 -0.78
CA CYS A 146 53.07 -25.40 -0.65
C CYS A 146 52.25 -26.68 -0.89
N GLN A 147 51.28 -26.93 -0.01
CA GLN A 147 50.39 -28.09 -0.10
C GLN A 147 49.12 -27.68 -0.84
N ASN A 148 48.58 -28.53 -1.70
CA ASN A 148 47.32 -28.21 -2.36
C ASN A 148 46.16 -28.26 -1.34
N LYS A 149 45.55 -27.10 -1.07
CA LYS A 149 44.41 -26.91 -0.16
C LYS A 149 43.09 -26.63 -0.91
N CYS A 150 43.08 -26.76 -2.24
CA CYS A 150 41.91 -26.42 -3.06
C CYS A 150 40.68 -27.26 -2.74
N ASP A 151 40.84 -28.51 -2.32
CA ASP A 151 39.69 -29.37 -1.99
C ASP A 151 38.95 -28.88 -0.75
N GLU A 152 39.68 -28.42 0.27
CA GLU A 152 39.12 -27.89 1.53
C GLU A 152 38.46 -26.53 1.28
N ILE A 153 39.23 -25.58 0.74
CA ILE A 153 38.77 -24.22 0.42
C ILE A 153 37.61 -24.28 -0.59
N GLY A 154 37.73 -25.13 -1.61
CA GLY A 154 36.71 -25.37 -2.62
C GLY A 154 35.43 -26.02 -2.08
N LYS A 155 35.52 -26.88 -1.06
CA LYS A 155 34.33 -27.42 -0.37
C LYS A 155 33.58 -26.35 0.39
N GLU A 156 34.29 -25.48 1.12
CA GLU A 156 33.68 -24.35 1.81
C GLU A 156 33.05 -23.34 0.86
N TRP A 157 33.77 -23.00 -0.22
CA TRP A 157 33.27 -22.10 -1.26
C TRP A 157 32.02 -22.66 -1.93
N ARG A 158 31.98 -23.95 -2.29
CA ARG A 158 30.78 -24.57 -2.88
C ARG A 158 29.60 -24.52 -1.93
N LYS A 159 29.81 -24.78 -0.63
CA LYS A 159 28.75 -24.68 0.38
C LYS A 159 28.19 -23.26 0.49
N LYS A 160 29.05 -22.24 0.54
CA LYS A 160 28.66 -20.82 0.59
C LYS A 160 28.00 -20.35 -0.72
N ASN A 161 28.53 -20.79 -1.87
CA ASN A 161 27.97 -20.45 -3.17
C ASN A 161 26.60 -21.11 -3.37
N GLU A 162 26.42 -22.37 -2.96
CA GLU A 162 25.13 -23.04 -2.99
C GLU A 162 24.10 -22.32 -2.11
N SER A 163 24.46 -21.90 -0.89
CA SER A 163 23.54 -21.12 -0.05
C SER A 163 23.20 -19.77 -0.69
N ARG A 164 24.19 -19.07 -1.28
CA ARG A 164 23.97 -17.81 -2.00
C ARG A 164 23.06 -17.97 -3.22
N GLN A 165 23.24 -19.03 -4.01
CA GLN A 165 22.40 -19.33 -5.16
C GLN A 165 20.97 -19.69 -4.73
N ARG A 166 20.80 -20.48 -3.67
CA ARG A 166 19.48 -20.78 -3.09
C ARG A 166 18.79 -19.52 -2.60
N ALA A 167 19.49 -18.64 -1.86
CA ALA A 167 18.95 -17.37 -1.39
C ALA A 167 18.55 -16.45 -2.56
N LEU A 168 19.38 -16.35 -3.61
CA LEU A 168 19.08 -15.58 -4.81
C LEU A 168 17.85 -16.11 -5.56
N ASN A 169 17.73 -17.44 -5.68
CA ASN A 169 16.57 -18.07 -6.30
C ASN A 169 15.27 -17.81 -5.51
N ASN A 170 15.34 -17.89 -4.18
CA ASN A 170 14.22 -17.55 -3.30
C ASN A 170 13.85 -16.07 -3.41
N ALA A 171 14.85 -15.18 -3.44
CA ALA A 171 14.64 -13.75 -3.63
C ALA A 171 13.94 -13.44 -4.96
N ASN A 172 14.41 -14.05 -6.05
CA ASN A 172 13.80 -13.89 -7.37
C ASN A 172 12.37 -14.45 -7.43
N LYS A 173 12.08 -15.54 -6.72
CA LYS A 173 10.72 -16.06 -6.59
C LYS A 173 9.81 -15.04 -5.90
N LYS A 174 10.25 -14.45 -4.78
CA LYS A 174 9.49 -13.39 -4.08
C LYS A 174 9.34 -12.12 -4.91
N ARG A 175 10.37 -11.72 -5.65
CA ARG A 175 10.27 -10.60 -6.59
C ARG A 175 9.19 -10.85 -7.64
N LYS A 176 9.08 -12.08 -8.15
CA LYS A 176 8.02 -12.47 -9.07
C LYS A 176 6.63 -12.37 -8.43
N GLU A 177 6.51 -12.75 -7.16
CA GLU A 177 5.26 -12.58 -6.40
C GLU A 177 4.88 -11.10 -6.27
N TYR A 178 5.83 -10.23 -5.87
CA TYR A 178 5.60 -8.78 -5.78
C TYR A 178 5.26 -8.11 -7.11
N THR A 179 5.92 -8.52 -8.20
CA THR A 179 5.61 -7.96 -9.54
C THR A 179 4.23 -8.36 -10.01
N ASN A 180 3.80 -9.61 -9.79
CA ASN A 180 2.43 -10.05 -10.11
C ASN A 180 1.38 -9.31 -9.27
N GLU A 181 1.65 -9.13 -7.97
CA GLU A 181 0.77 -8.38 -7.08
C GLU A 181 0.68 -6.91 -7.49
N ALA A 182 1.82 -6.28 -7.80
CA ALA A 182 1.87 -4.90 -8.29
C ALA A 182 1.06 -4.72 -9.59
N GLN A 183 1.17 -5.65 -10.54
CA GLN A 183 0.36 -5.64 -11.77
C GLN A 183 -1.13 -5.76 -11.49
N ARG A 184 -1.52 -6.64 -10.56
CA ARG A 184 -2.92 -6.77 -10.14
C ARG A 184 -3.45 -5.48 -9.51
N LEU A 185 -2.69 -4.88 -8.58
CA LEU A 185 -3.07 -3.62 -7.93
C LEU A 185 -3.17 -2.46 -8.91
N ARG A 186 -2.26 -2.40 -9.89
CA ARG A 186 -2.33 -1.38 -10.95
C ARG A 186 -3.61 -1.54 -11.78
N LYS A 187 -3.92 -2.77 -12.20
CA LYS A 187 -5.14 -3.07 -12.96
C LYS A 187 -6.41 -2.72 -12.18
N GLU A 188 -6.44 -3.00 -10.88
CA GLU A 188 -7.56 -2.62 -10.02
C GLU A 188 -7.80 -1.11 -9.99
N VAL A 189 -6.73 -0.31 -9.91
CA VAL A 189 -6.82 1.16 -10.00
C VAL A 189 -7.29 1.61 -11.38
N GLU A 190 -6.78 1.02 -12.46
CA GLU A 190 -7.22 1.29 -13.84
C GLU A 190 -8.73 1.00 -14.02
N ASP A 191 -9.19 -0.15 -13.55
CA ASP A 191 -10.61 -0.55 -13.59
C ASP A 191 -11.49 0.39 -12.74
N ARG A 192 -10.97 0.86 -11.60
CA ARG A 192 -11.66 1.83 -10.75
C ARG A 192 -11.78 3.20 -11.42
N ILE A 193 -10.72 3.67 -12.09
CA ILE A 193 -10.74 4.91 -12.87
C ILE A 193 -11.79 4.82 -13.98
N ASN A 194 -11.84 3.71 -14.72
CA ASN A 194 -12.84 3.51 -15.78
C ASN A 194 -14.28 3.52 -15.23
N THR A 195 -14.49 2.89 -14.07
CA THR A 195 -15.79 2.88 -13.38
C THR A 195 -16.18 4.29 -12.94
N LEU A 196 -15.26 5.03 -12.31
CA LEU A 196 -15.48 6.40 -11.87
C LEU A 196 -15.75 7.33 -13.04
N HIS A 197 -15.06 7.17 -14.17
CA HIS A 197 -15.29 7.97 -15.37
C HIS A 197 -16.71 7.78 -15.92
N THR A 198 -17.23 6.54 -15.87
CA THR A 198 -18.60 6.23 -16.28
C THR A 198 -19.62 6.80 -15.29
N GLN A 199 -19.38 6.65 -13.99
CA GLN A 199 -20.23 7.22 -12.95
C GLN A 199 -20.26 8.75 -12.99
N LEU A 200 -19.13 9.39 -13.23
CA LEU A 200 -18.99 10.84 -13.29
C LEU A 200 -19.80 11.41 -14.47
N LYS A 201 -19.77 10.78 -15.65
CA LYS A 201 -20.65 11.15 -16.78
C LYS A 201 -22.14 11.02 -16.43
N ALA A 202 -22.53 9.96 -15.72
CA ALA A 202 -23.91 9.79 -15.29
C ALA A 202 -24.34 10.85 -14.26
N SER A 203 -23.48 11.15 -13.29
CA SER A 203 -23.70 12.19 -12.28
C SER A 203 -23.75 13.59 -12.91
N GLU A 204 -22.93 13.88 -13.92
CA GLU A 204 -22.97 15.14 -14.68
C GLU A 204 -24.31 15.32 -15.38
N ILE A 205 -24.83 14.28 -16.04
CA ILE A 205 -26.18 14.31 -16.63
C ILE A 205 -27.23 14.58 -15.55
N HIS A 206 -27.14 13.90 -14.40
CA HIS A 206 -28.05 14.10 -13.28
C HIS A 206 -28.01 15.54 -12.73
N VAL A 207 -26.83 16.18 -12.66
CA VAL A 207 -26.71 17.60 -12.33
C VAL A 207 -27.44 18.46 -13.37
N THR A 208 -27.23 18.23 -14.67
CA THR A 208 -27.93 19.01 -15.71
C THR A 208 -29.46 18.83 -15.67
N ASP A 209 -29.96 17.67 -15.24
CA ASP A 209 -31.39 17.44 -15.08
C ASP A 209 -31.94 18.13 -13.82
N MET A 210 -31.18 18.13 -12.71
CA MET A 210 -31.52 18.88 -11.50
C MET A 210 -31.49 20.40 -11.72
N GLU A 211 -30.59 20.90 -12.58
CA GLU A 211 -30.56 22.33 -12.99
C GLU A 211 -31.83 22.71 -13.76
N LYS A 212 -32.30 21.85 -14.66
CA LYS A 212 -33.58 22.06 -15.37
C LYS A 212 -34.76 22.02 -14.41
N GLU A 213 -34.79 21.07 -13.47
CA GLU A 213 -35.84 20.98 -12.45
C GLU A 213 -35.87 22.25 -11.58
N LEU A 214 -34.71 22.74 -11.14
CA LEU A 214 -34.62 23.99 -10.38
C LEU A 214 -35.18 25.16 -11.18
N ALA A 215 -34.81 25.30 -12.46
CA ALA A 215 -35.32 26.36 -13.33
C ALA A 215 -36.86 26.29 -13.50
N GLU A 216 -37.42 25.08 -13.60
CA GLU A 216 -38.86 24.86 -13.68
C GLU A 216 -39.57 25.20 -12.37
N VAL A 217 -39.01 24.80 -11.22
CA VAL A 217 -39.54 25.12 -9.89
C VAL A 217 -39.49 26.62 -9.62
N GLU A 218 -38.37 27.28 -9.93
CA GLU A 218 -38.25 28.74 -9.80
C GLU A 218 -39.26 29.47 -10.69
N ARG A 219 -39.45 29.03 -11.93
CA ARG A 219 -40.48 29.57 -12.85
C ARG A 219 -41.89 29.38 -12.29
N ARG A 220 -42.20 28.20 -11.73
CA ARG A 220 -43.50 27.88 -11.15
C ARG A 220 -43.80 28.72 -9.90
N GLU A 221 -42.80 28.95 -9.05
CA GLU A 221 -42.95 29.74 -7.82
C GLU A 221 -43.07 31.24 -8.10
N LYS A 222 -42.37 31.78 -9.11
CA LYS A 222 -42.55 33.18 -9.57
C LYS A 222 -44.00 33.49 -10.01
N GLY A 223 -44.71 32.50 -10.55
CA GLY A 223 -46.11 32.64 -10.96
C GLY A 223 -47.13 32.61 -9.81
N LYS A 224 -46.76 32.14 -8.61
CA LYS A 224 -47.69 32.05 -7.47
C LYS A 224 -47.96 33.42 -6.86
N VAL A 225 -49.22 33.69 -6.52
CA VAL A 225 -49.58 34.85 -5.71
C VAL A 225 -49.23 34.49 -4.27
N VAL A 226 -48.27 35.19 -3.66
CA VAL A 226 -48.03 35.10 -2.22
C VAL A 226 -49.29 35.63 -1.53
N LYS A 227 -50.21 34.73 -1.14
CA LYS A 227 -51.17 35.04 -0.08
C LYS A 227 -50.33 35.32 1.15
N SER A 228 -50.17 36.58 1.52
CA SER A 228 -49.42 36.97 2.71
C SER A 228 -50.01 36.20 3.91
N GLN A 229 -49.16 35.45 4.61
CA GLN A 229 -49.51 34.70 5.82
C GLN A 229 -49.77 35.63 7.02
N GLY A 230 -50.52 36.72 6.82
CA GLY A 230 -50.73 37.75 7.84
C GLY A 230 -52.18 38.19 8.02
N ALA A 231 -53.13 37.77 7.19
CA ALA A 231 -54.51 38.18 7.35
C ALA A 231 -55.48 37.05 7.00
N LYS A 232 -56.31 36.71 7.99
CA LYS A 232 -57.46 35.79 7.96
C LYS A 232 -57.18 34.30 8.23
N GLN A 233 -56.82 34.00 9.47
CA GLN A 233 -57.46 32.90 10.19
C GLN A 233 -58.12 33.54 11.41
N GLY A 234 -59.45 33.49 11.50
CA GLY A 234 -60.20 34.09 12.61
C GLY A 234 -59.71 33.56 13.96
N LYS A 235 -59.87 34.35 15.04
CA LYS A 235 -59.50 33.97 16.42
C LYS A 235 -59.99 32.57 16.82
N MET A 236 -61.10 32.11 16.24
CA MET A 236 -61.65 30.76 16.42
C MET A 236 -60.75 29.66 15.85
N GLY A 237 -60.20 29.83 14.64
CA GLY A 237 -59.31 28.83 14.02
C GLY A 237 -57.99 28.65 14.78
N VAL A 238 -57.46 29.74 15.36
CA VAL A 238 -56.28 29.69 16.24
C VAL A 238 -56.58 28.96 17.55
N LEU A 239 -57.75 29.21 18.15
CA LEU A 239 -58.19 28.51 19.36
C LEU A 239 -58.44 27.02 19.10
N VAL A 240 -59.07 26.67 17.98
CA VAL A 240 -59.33 25.28 17.56
C VAL A 240 -58.02 24.54 17.28
N GLY A 241 -57.06 25.18 16.60
CA GLY A 241 -55.74 24.59 16.38
C GLY A 241 -54.95 24.35 17.67
N LEU A 242 -54.95 25.32 18.59
CA LEU A 242 -54.29 25.18 19.90
C LEU A 242 -54.99 24.14 20.79
N ALA A 243 -56.33 24.07 20.75
CA ALA A 243 -57.11 23.07 21.46
C ALA A 243 -56.87 21.66 20.92
N LYS A 244 -56.78 21.49 19.59
CA LYS A 244 -56.44 20.21 18.96
C LYS A 244 -55.07 19.73 19.41
N GLN A 245 -54.05 20.58 19.31
CA GLN A 245 -52.69 20.23 19.73
C GLN A 245 -52.63 19.83 21.21
N ARG A 246 -53.30 20.58 22.09
CA ARG A 246 -53.35 20.26 23.52
C ARG A 246 -54.09 18.95 23.82
N THR A 247 -55.17 18.67 23.10
CA THR A 247 -55.93 17.42 23.28
C THR A 247 -55.12 16.21 22.81
N GLU A 248 -54.43 16.31 21.67
CA GLU A 248 -53.53 15.26 21.16
C GLU A 248 -52.36 15.00 22.13
N GLU A 249 -51.71 16.06 22.64
CA GLU A 249 -50.65 15.93 23.65
C GLU A 249 -51.15 15.21 24.91
N LEU A 250 -52.30 15.62 25.47
CA LEU A 250 -52.87 15.00 26.67
C LEU A 250 -53.24 13.52 26.44
N ARG A 251 -53.75 13.19 25.24
CA ARG A 251 -54.07 11.81 24.86
C ARG A 251 -52.83 10.94 24.82
N ASP A 252 -51.76 11.41 24.20
CA ASP A 252 -50.50 10.65 24.10
C ASP A 252 -49.85 10.43 25.47
N HIS A 253 -49.94 11.43 26.35
CA HIS A 253 -49.52 11.28 27.75
C HIS A 253 -50.37 10.26 28.50
N LEU A 254 -51.70 10.24 28.31
CA LEU A 254 -52.60 9.27 28.95
C LEU A 254 -52.32 7.82 28.47
N VAL A 255 -52.12 7.62 27.17
CA VAL A 255 -51.77 6.31 26.59
C VAL A 255 -50.46 5.78 27.17
N ARG A 256 -49.44 6.64 27.31
CA ARG A 256 -48.15 6.28 27.89
C ARG A 256 -48.26 5.85 29.35
N VAL A 257 -48.94 6.65 30.18
CA VAL A 257 -49.17 6.33 31.60
C VAL A 257 -49.94 5.01 31.75
N ARG A 258 -50.90 4.76 30.87
CA ARG A 258 -51.63 3.49 30.83
C ARG A 258 -50.71 2.31 30.51
N GLN A 259 -49.84 2.43 29.51
CA GLN A 259 -48.90 1.38 29.14
C GLN A 259 -47.91 1.09 30.30
N GLU A 260 -47.43 2.12 30.99
CA GLU A 260 -46.60 1.99 32.19
C GLU A 260 -47.34 1.30 33.34
N ARG A 261 -48.63 1.60 33.53
CA ARG A 261 -49.51 0.93 34.50
C ARG A 261 -49.71 -0.53 34.15
N ASP A 262 -50.02 -0.85 32.90
CA ASP A 262 -50.32 -2.22 32.46
C ASP A 262 -49.08 -3.10 32.57
N THR A 263 -47.92 -2.61 32.13
CA THR A 263 -46.63 -3.30 32.34
C THR A 263 -46.31 -3.49 33.83
N SER A 264 -46.63 -2.51 34.69
CA SER A 264 -46.46 -2.66 36.14
C SER A 264 -47.40 -3.71 36.73
N LYS A 265 -48.67 -3.75 36.29
CA LYS A 265 -49.64 -4.79 36.70
C LYS A 265 -49.18 -6.18 36.29
N ASP A 266 -48.66 -6.34 35.07
CA ASP A 266 -48.17 -7.63 34.59
C ASP A 266 -46.95 -8.12 35.38
N ARG A 267 -46.02 -7.21 35.70
CA ARG A 267 -44.88 -7.53 36.58
C ARG A 267 -45.33 -7.93 37.99
N VAL A 268 -46.35 -7.28 38.54
CA VAL A 268 -46.92 -7.66 39.83
C VAL A 268 -47.55 -9.05 39.75
N LYS A 269 -48.32 -9.36 38.69
CA LYS A 269 -48.90 -10.70 38.50
C LYS A 269 -47.82 -11.78 38.38
N GLU A 270 -46.74 -11.52 37.67
CA GLU A 270 -45.61 -12.45 37.54
C GLU A 270 -44.93 -12.70 38.90
N LEU A 271 -44.68 -11.63 39.67
CA LEU A 271 -44.12 -11.74 41.02
C LEU A 271 -45.06 -12.48 41.98
N GLU A 272 -46.37 -12.20 41.92
CA GLU A 272 -47.39 -12.91 42.67
C GLU A 272 -47.40 -14.41 42.31
N ALA A 273 -47.27 -14.75 41.02
CA ALA A 273 -47.20 -16.14 40.56
C ALA A 273 -45.97 -16.86 41.11
N ILE A 274 -44.78 -16.25 41.01
CA ILE A 274 -43.52 -16.82 41.54
C ILE A 274 -43.62 -17.03 43.06
N LEU A 275 -44.17 -16.06 43.80
CA LEU A 275 -44.31 -16.16 45.25
C LEU A 275 -45.38 -17.18 45.67
N SER A 276 -46.41 -17.38 44.85
CA SER A 276 -47.41 -18.43 45.04
C SER A 276 -46.81 -19.83 44.85
N THR A 277 -46.06 -20.06 43.77
CA THR A 277 -45.33 -21.31 43.54
C THR A 277 -44.28 -21.56 44.64
N PHE A 278 -43.56 -20.51 45.05
CA PHE A 278 -42.60 -20.60 46.15
C PHE A 278 -43.24 -21.04 47.47
N LYS A 279 -44.46 -20.58 47.78
CA LYS A 279 -45.21 -21.05 48.95
C LYS A 279 -45.60 -22.53 48.80
N GLU A 280 -46.16 -22.90 47.66
CA GLU A 280 -46.70 -24.25 47.42
C GLU A 280 -45.61 -25.33 47.42
N GLU A 281 -44.46 -25.04 46.85
CA GLU A 281 -43.35 -25.99 46.69
C GLU A 281 -42.36 -25.98 47.85
N TYR A 282 -42.48 -25.04 48.80
CA TYR A 282 -41.55 -24.95 49.92
C TYR A 282 -41.70 -26.12 50.90
N ASN A 283 -40.57 -26.72 51.30
CA ASN A 283 -40.51 -27.82 52.26
C ASN A 283 -40.51 -27.29 53.72
N PRO A 284 -41.57 -27.50 54.51
CA PRO A 284 -41.67 -26.97 55.88
C PRO A 284 -40.67 -27.56 56.88
N ASN A 285 -40.02 -28.69 56.54
CA ASN A 285 -39.13 -29.41 57.45
C ASN A 285 -37.71 -28.83 57.51
N PHE A 286 -37.35 -27.91 56.60
CA PHE A 286 -36.09 -27.17 56.66
C PHE A 286 -36.23 -25.95 57.59
N ASN A 287 -35.35 -25.86 58.59
CA ASN A 287 -35.36 -24.77 59.58
C ASN A 287 -34.64 -23.50 59.07
N ASP A 288 -35.01 -23.02 57.89
CA ASP A 288 -34.55 -21.73 57.38
C ASP A 288 -35.49 -20.60 57.83
N GLU A 289 -35.03 -19.80 58.79
CA GLU A 289 -35.79 -18.68 59.35
C GLU A 289 -36.02 -17.53 58.35
N GLY A 290 -35.17 -17.41 57.32
CA GLY A 290 -35.34 -16.46 56.22
C GLY A 290 -36.53 -16.82 55.35
N VAL A 291 -36.62 -18.09 54.96
CA VAL A 291 -37.70 -18.58 54.09
C VAL A 291 -39.05 -18.57 54.81
N LYS A 292 -39.11 -18.99 56.08
CA LYS A 292 -40.34 -18.92 56.88
C LYS A 292 -40.87 -17.48 57.01
N ARG A 293 -39.98 -16.48 57.13
CA ARG A 293 -40.36 -15.07 57.18
C ARG A 293 -40.93 -14.59 55.85
N ALA A 294 -40.32 -14.99 54.73
CA ALA A 294 -40.79 -14.64 53.39
C ALA A 294 -42.17 -15.25 53.09
N VAL A 295 -42.39 -16.52 53.45
CA VAL A 295 -43.69 -17.20 53.28
C VAL A 295 -44.78 -16.51 54.11
N ARG A 296 -44.53 -16.19 55.39
CA ARG A 296 -45.49 -15.44 56.22
C ARG A 296 -45.78 -14.05 55.66
N ALA A 297 -44.76 -13.34 55.19
CA ALA A 297 -44.96 -12.01 54.58
C ALA A 297 -45.79 -12.07 53.29
N TRP A 298 -45.64 -13.14 52.50
CA TRP A 298 -46.51 -13.41 51.35
C TRP A 298 -47.94 -13.74 51.78
N GLU A 299 -48.15 -14.53 52.83
CA GLU A 299 -49.48 -14.80 53.37
C GLU A 299 -50.15 -13.53 53.89
N ASP A 300 -49.41 -12.66 54.58
CA ASP A 300 -49.90 -11.36 55.02
C ASP A 300 -50.23 -10.44 53.83
N TYR A 301 -49.43 -10.47 52.76
CA TYR A 301 -49.69 -9.73 51.53
C TYR A 301 -50.94 -10.25 50.81
N ALA A 302 -51.08 -11.57 50.66
CA ALA A 302 -52.21 -12.22 50.00
C ALA A 302 -53.51 -12.10 50.81
N ALA A 303 -53.42 -11.98 52.14
CA ALA A 303 -54.56 -11.76 53.03
C ALA A 303 -55.02 -10.30 53.10
N ARG A 304 -54.21 -9.34 52.64
CA ARG A 304 -54.67 -7.96 52.47
C ARG A 304 -55.71 -7.94 51.36
N ASP A 305 -56.87 -7.41 51.69
CA ASP A 305 -58.01 -7.29 50.79
C ASP A 305 -57.55 -6.67 49.46
N LYS A 306 -57.59 -7.46 48.37
CA LYS A 306 -57.40 -6.94 47.02
C LYS A 306 -58.63 -6.08 46.75
N SER A 307 -58.54 -4.79 47.09
CA SER A 307 -59.62 -3.82 46.89
C SER A 307 -60.23 -4.04 45.51
N GLY A 308 -61.53 -4.27 45.53
CA GLY A 308 -62.30 -4.98 44.52
C GLY A 308 -61.99 -4.63 43.07
N ASP A 309 -62.16 -5.67 42.28
CA ASP A 309 -62.15 -5.76 40.84
C ASP A 309 -63.23 -4.89 40.17
N ASP A 310 -63.10 -3.56 40.30
CA ASP A 310 -63.84 -2.57 39.49
C ASP A 310 -62.97 -2.04 38.33
N THR A 311 -61.94 -2.80 37.97
CA THR A 311 -60.97 -2.39 36.95
C THR A 311 -61.51 -2.54 35.53
N SER A 312 -62.47 -3.44 35.30
CA SER A 312 -63.02 -3.67 33.96
C SER A 312 -63.91 -2.53 33.47
N ALA A 313 -64.65 -1.86 34.36
CA ALA A 313 -65.42 -0.66 34.02
C ALA A 313 -64.49 0.52 33.75
N HIS A 314 -63.51 0.75 34.63
CA HIS A 314 -62.57 1.84 34.47
C HIS A 314 -61.66 1.69 33.24
N ASP A 315 -61.26 0.46 32.89
CA ASP A 315 -60.47 0.17 31.68
C ASP A 315 -61.31 0.31 30.40
N ARG A 316 -62.63 0.07 30.45
CA ARG A 316 -63.54 0.39 29.33
C ARG A 316 -63.66 1.90 29.12
N ASP A 317 -63.80 2.68 30.20
CA ASP A 317 -63.86 4.14 30.11
C ASP A 317 -62.55 4.73 29.57
N LEU A 318 -61.39 4.21 30.02
CA LEU A 318 -60.09 4.59 29.50
C LEU A 318 -59.90 4.20 28.02
N ASN A 319 -60.45 3.06 27.59
CA ASN A 319 -60.47 2.69 26.17
C ASN A 319 -61.27 3.68 25.34
N GLU A 320 -62.41 4.15 25.84
CA GLU A 320 -63.24 5.13 25.13
C GLU A 320 -62.52 6.48 25.01
N ILE A 321 -61.91 6.96 26.10
CA ILE A 321 -61.20 8.25 26.13
C ILE A 321 -59.94 8.25 25.23
N THR A 322 -59.33 7.10 25.00
CA THR A 322 -58.10 6.97 24.18
C THR A 322 -58.39 6.72 22.69
N LYS A 323 -59.65 6.59 22.27
CA LYS A 323 -60.03 6.53 20.85
C LYS A 323 -59.65 7.82 20.11
N THR A 324 -59.59 7.75 18.77
CA THR A 324 -59.27 8.94 17.96
C THR A 324 -60.42 9.94 18.03
N ASP A 325 -60.12 11.23 17.89
CA ASP A 325 -61.14 12.28 17.96
C ASP A 325 -62.24 12.06 16.89
N ALA A 326 -61.88 11.52 15.72
CA ALA A 326 -62.83 11.11 14.68
C ALA A 326 -63.78 9.99 15.15
N ASP A 327 -63.27 9.00 15.89
CA ASP A 327 -64.07 7.91 16.47
C ASP A 327 -64.98 8.38 17.61
N ASN A 328 -64.59 9.45 18.31
CA ASN A 328 -65.38 10.11 19.35
C ASN A 328 -66.39 11.13 18.78
N GLY A 329 -66.53 11.21 17.45
CA GLY A 329 -67.48 12.08 16.76
C GLY A 329 -67.05 13.55 16.67
N LEU A 330 -65.79 13.87 16.98
CA LEU A 330 -65.22 15.20 16.87
C LEU A 330 -64.53 15.35 15.51
N ASP A 331 -65.26 15.89 14.54
CA ASP A 331 -64.70 16.28 13.24
C ASP A 331 -64.10 17.70 13.32
N TRP A 332 -62.80 17.78 13.59
CA TRP A 332 -62.06 19.05 13.62
C TRP A 332 -62.14 19.83 12.30
N GLU A 333 -62.38 19.15 11.17
CA GLU A 333 -62.46 19.77 9.84
C GLU A 333 -63.77 20.55 9.67
N SER A 334 -64.88 20.07 10.26
CA SER A 334 -66.16 20.78 10.32
C SER A 334 -66.10 22.13 11.08
N TYR A 335 -65.26 22.21 12.12
CA TYR A 335 -65.05 23.43 12.91
C TYR A 335 -64.03 24.40 12.27
N LEU A 336 -63.20 23.91 11.36
CA LEU A 336 -62.31 24.74 10.53
C LEU A 336 -63.04 25.29 9.29
N GLN A 337 -64.14 24.66 8.87
CA GLN A 337 -64.96 25.07 7.71
C GLN A 337 -66.11 26.02 8.05
N THR A 338 -66.44 26.25 9.31
CA THR A 338 -67.48 27.22 9.70
C THR A 338 -66.91 28.64 9.79
N GLU A 339 -66.65 29.25 8.62
CA GLU A 339 -66.75 30.71 8.48
C GLU A 339 -68.24 31.05 8.31
N GLY A 340 -68.71 32.00 9.13
CA GLY A 340 -70.12 32.36 9.23
C GLY A 340 -70.69 33.07 8.00
N GLU A 341 -72.01 33.01 7.92
CA GLU A 341 -72.94 34.01 7.37
C GLU A 341 -72.75 34.48 5.90
N ASP A 342 -73.28 33.66 4.99
CA ASP A 342 -74.26 33.99 3.93
C ASP A 342 -74.28 35.37 3.22
N VAL A 343 -73.18 36.05 2.85
CA VAL A 343 -73.30 37.13 1.82
C VAL A 343 -72.06 37.38 0.92
N GLU A 344 -71.11 36.47 0.79
CA GLU A 344 -69.91 36.71 -0.07
C GLU A 344 -69.69 35.66 -1.18
N VAL A 345 -70.70 34.85 -1.52
CA VAL A 345 -70.61 33.79 -2.55
C VAL A 345 -70.92 34.30 -3.98
N LEU A 346 -71.34 35.56 -4.16
CA LEU A 346 -71.88 36.00 -5.46
C LEU A 346 -70.85 36.45 -6.51
N TYR A 347 -69.54 36.46 -6.23
CA TYR A 347 -68.52 36.92 -7.19
C TYR A 347 -67.24 36.08 -7.28
N GLU A 348 -67.35 34.74 -7.22
CA GLU A 348 -66.23 33.86 -7.60
C GLU A 348 -66.64 32.86 -8.70
N ILE A 349 -66.49 33.29 -9.96
CA ILE A 349 -66.75 32.50 -11.17
C ILE A 349 -65.92 31.20 -11.22
N GLU A 350 -64.76 31.15 -10.53
CA GLU A 350 -63.87 29.99 -10.46
C GLU A 350 -64.51 28.74 -9.86
N ASN A 351 -65.49 28.88 -8.97
CA ASN A 351 -66.10 27.75 -8.26
C ASN A 351 -67.21 27.04 -9.07
N TYR A 352 -67.61 27.60 -10.22
CA TYR A 352 -68.64 27.04 -11.11
C TYR A 352 -68.09 26.30 -12.35
N LEU A 353 -66.76 26.27 -12.54
CA LEU A 353 -66.12 25.61 -13.68
C LEU A 353 -65.79 24.13 -13.37
N PRO A 354 -66.01 23.18 -14.32
CA PRO A 354 -65.54 21.81 -14.15
C PRO A 354 -64.03 21.79 -13.88
N LYS A 355 -63.57 20.92 -12.96
CA LYS A 355 -62.15 20.80 -12.57
C LYS A 355 -61.14 20.94 -13.72
N PRO A 356 -61.25 20.20 -14.85
CA PRO A 356 -60.28 20.33 -15.94
C PRO A 356 -60.27 21.72 -16.61
N LEU A 357 -61.38 22.44 -16.61
CA LEU A 357 -61.44 23.81 -17.15
C LEU A 357 -60.88 24.82 -16.16
N ARG A 358 -61.13 24.65 -14.86
CA ARG A 358 -60.57 25.49 -13.80
C ARG A 358 -59.04 25.42 -13.81
N ASP A 359 -58.49 24.21 -13.85
CA ASP A 359 -57.04 23.99 -13.88
C ASP A 359 -56.40 24.61 -15.13
N TRP A 360 -57.08 24.51 -16.28
CA TRP A 360 -56.62 25.11 -17.53
C TRP A 360 -56.64 26.66 -17.50
N VAL A 361 -57.71 27.27 -16.99
CA VAL A 361 -57.81 28.74 -16.86
C VAL A 361 -56.75 29.25 -15.88
N ASP A 362 -56.60 28.59 -14.73
CA ASP A 362 -55.58 28.91 -13.74
C ASP A 362 -54.16 28.85 -14.33
N GLN A 363 -53.88 27.81 -15.12
CA GLN A 363 -52.59 27.63 -15.77
C GLN A 363 -52.33 28.75 -16.80
N LYS A 364 -53.33 29.11 -17.61
CA LYS A 364 -53.19 30.19 -18.61
C LYS A 364 -53.04 31.57 -17.98
N LEU A 365 -53.73 31.85 -16.88
CA LEU A 365 -53.57 33.10 -16.14
C LEU A 365 -52.19 33.20 -15.48
N ARG A 366 -51.65 32.07 -14.96
CA ARG A 366 -50.27 32.01 -14.44
C ARG A 366 -49.24 32.23 -15.54
N ASP A 367 -49.39 31.59 -16.70
CA ASP A 367 -48.51 31.76 -17.85
C ASP A 367 -48.49 33.21 -18.35
N LEU A 368 -49.67 33.84 -18.48
CA LEU A 368 -49.80 35.24 -18.86
C LEU A 368 -49.11 36.16 -17.84
N ARG A 369 -49.27 35.89 -16.54
CA ARG A 369 -48.62 36.65 -15.48
C ARG A 369 -47.10 36.54 -15.52
N ILE A 370 -46.56 35.34 -15.70
CA ILE A 370 -45.10 35.13 -15.85
C ILE A 370 -44.59 35.91 -17.06
N MET A 371 -45.28 35.85 -18.19
CA MET A 371 -44.92 36.60 -19.40
C MET A 371 -44.95 38.12 -19.17
N LEU A 372 -45.90 38.63 -18.38
CA LEU A 372 -45.97 40.05 -18.02
C LEU A 372 -44.84 40.48 -17.07
N ILE A 373 -44.39 39.61 -16.16
CA ILE A 373 -43.23 39.86 -15.28
C ILE A 373 -41.94 39.87 -16.11
N GLU A 374 -41.74 38.87 -16.98
CA GLU A 374 -40.54 38.77 -17.85
C GLU A 374 -40.40 39.97 -18.80
N ASN A 375 -41.52 40.52 -19.29
CA ASN A 375 -41.54 41.72 -20.13
C ASN A 375 -41.53 43.04 -19.33
N GLY A 376 -41.35 42.99 -18.00
CA GLY A 376 -41.23 44.17 -17.14
C GLY A 376 -42.51 44.98 -16.93
N ILE A 377 -43.68 44.41 -17.22
CA ILE A 377 -44.98 45.05 -17.08
C ILE A 377 -45.55 44.87 -15.66
N LEU A 378 -45.26 43.73 -15.01
CA LEU A 378 -45.63 43.46 -13.61
C LEU A 378 -44.39 43.38 -12.71
N ALA A 379 -44.49 43.94 -11.49
CA ALA A 379 -43.45 43.85 -10.47
C ALA A 379 -43.38 42.43 -9.86
N ASP A 380 -42.16 41.94 -9.66
CA ASP A 380 -41.90 40.65 -9.01
C ASP A 380 -42.01 40.78 -7.48
N LEU A 381 -43.20 40.49 -6.96
CA LEU A 381 -43.48 40.49 -5.52
C LEU A 381 -42.90 39.25 -4.80
N SER A 382 -42.31 38.29 -5.52
CA SER A 382 -41.67 37.12 -4.91
C SER A 382 -40.26 37.40 -4.37
N ALA A 383 -39.67 38.56 -4.69
CA ALA A 383 -38.35 38.97 -4.21
C ALA A 383 -38.36 39.53 -2.77
N GLU A 384 -39.50 40.02 -2.27
CA GLU A 384 -39.57 40.66 -0.93
C GLU A 384 -39.94 39.69 0.21
N GLY A 385 -40.48 38.51 -0.10
CA GLY A 385 -40.73 37.43 0.86
C GLY A 385 -39.71 36.31 0.64
N GLY A 386 -38.93 35.95 1.67
CA GLY A 386 -37.83 34.99 1.56
C GLY A 386 -38.14 33.72 0.77
N GLU A 387 -37.12 33.16 0.10
CA GLU A 387 -37.25 32.05 -0.86
C GLU A 387 -38.19 30.92 -0.41
N SER A 388 -39.07 30.48 -1.33
CA SER A 388 -40.03 29.39 -1.13
C SER A 388 -39.33 28.09 -0.71
N SER A 389 -39.96 27.32 0.19
CA SER A 389 -39.45 26.02 0.67
C SER A 389 -39.16 25.06 -0.50
N ALA A 390 -39.98 25.10 -1.56
CA ALA A 390 -39.79 24.28 -2.75
C ALA A 390 -38.53 24.66 -3.54
N VAL A 391 -38.22 25.95 -3.67
CA VAL A 391 -36.98 26.42 -4.30
C VAL A 391 -35.77 26.05 -3.45
N LYS A 392 -35.88 26.18 -2.12
CA LYS A 392 -34.81 25.77 -1.20
C LYS A 392 -34.51 24.28 -1.29
N ASP A 393 -35.54 23.44 -1.35
CA ASP A 393 -35.39 22.00 -1.50
C ASP A 393 -34.73 21.64 -2.86
N ALA A 394 -35.20 22.23 -3.96
CA ALA A 394 -34.59 22.05 -5.28
C ALA A 394 -33.12 22.50 -5.32
N LYS A 395 -32.79 23.65 -4.71
CA LYS A 395 -31.40 24.13 -4.56
C LYS A 395 -30.55 23.17 -3.73
N ASN A 396 -31.09 22.62 -2.64
CA ASN A 396 -30.37 21.65 -1.82
C ASN A 396 -30.10 20.34 -2.56
N ARG A 397 -31.05 19.86 -3.37
CA ARG A 397 -30.86 18.68 -4.23
C ARG A 397 -29.78 18.91 -5.28
N LEU A 398 -29.83 20.05 -5.98
CA LEU A 398 -28.81 20.43 -6.95
C LEU A 398 -27.42 20.52 -6.29
N LYS A 399 -27.32 21.19 -5.13
CA LYS A 399 -26.07 21.29 -4.38
C LYS A 399 -25.53 19.91 -3.99
N SER A 400 -26.39 19.02 -3.51
CA SER A 400 -26.01 17.65 -3.14
C SER A 400 -25.48 16.86 -4.35
N ALA A 401 -26.12 17.01 -5.51
CA ALA A 401 -25.65 16.41 -6.76
C ALA A 401 -24.30 16.99 -7.22
N GLN A 402 -24.11 18.30 -7.10
CA GLN A 402 -22.84 18.97 -7.42
C GLN A 402 -21.71 18.53 -6.49
N ASP A 403 -21.98 18.41 -5.19
CA ASP A 403 -21.02 17.93 -4.19
C ASP A 403 -20.61 16.47 -4.47
N ALA A 404 -21.55 15.64 -4.93
CA ALA A 404 -21.25 14.26 -5.36
C ALA A 404 -20.30 14.22 -6.57
N VAL A 405 -20.55 15.03 -7.61
CA VAL A 405 -19.65 15.15 -8.78
C VAL A 405 -18.27 15.64 -8.35
N ASN A 406 -18.20 16.65 -7.49
CA ASN A 406 -16.93 17.18 -6.97
C ASN A 406 -16.16 16.12 -6.19
N SER A 407 -16.83 15.29 -5.38
CA SER A 407 -16.20 14.18 -4.67
C SER A 407 -15.65 13.14 -5.64
N GLN A 408 -16.45 12.71 -6.63
CA GLN A 408 -16.02 11.73 -7.63
C GLN A 408 -14.84 12.24 -8.47
N ARG A 409 -14.81 13.54 -8.78
CA ARG A 409 -13.70 14.18 -9.50
C ARG A 409 -12.41 14.15 -8.69
N LYS A 410 -12.48 14.42 -7.39
CA LYS A 410 -11.32 14.32 -6.48
C LYS A 410 -10.82 12.88 -6.37
N ASP A 411 -11.73 11.91 -6.29
CA ASP A 411 -11.36 10.49 -6.26
C ASP A 411 -10.65 10.07 -7.55
N LEU A 412 -11.14 10.52 -8.70
CA LEU A 412 -10.53 10.27 -10.01
C LEU A 412 -9.13 10.90 -10.11
N GLU A 413 -8.97 12.14 -9.64
CA GLU A 413 -7.68 12.83 -9.59
C GLU A 413 -6.68 12.06 -8.71
N SER A 414 -7.10 11.67 -7.50
CA SER A 414 -6.30 10.86 -6.57
C SER A 414 -5.84 9.52 -7.18
N HIS A 415 -6.74 8.79 -7.85
CA HIS A 415 -6.38 7.54 -8.52
C HIS A 415 -5.46 7.76 -9.73
N ASN A 416 -5.63 8.84 -10.50
CA ASN A 416 -4.73 9.19 -11.59
C ASN A 416 -3.33 9.56 -11.08
N GLU A 417 -3.24 10.31 -9.98
CA GLU A 417 -1.97 10.61 -9.32
C GLU A 417 -1.28 9.31 -8.86
N ASP A 418 -2.02 8.38 -8.27
CA ASP A 418 -1.49 7.07 -7.90
C ASP A 418 -1.01 6.26 -9.12
N LEU A 419 -1.66 6.37 -10.28
CA LEU A 419 -1.23 5.65 -11.49
C LEU A 419 0.04 6.26 -12.10
N ASN A 420 0.19 7.58 -12.02
CA ASN A 420 1.32 8.34 -12.53
C ASN A 420 2.54 8.32 -11.59
N LYS A 421 2.36 7.96 -10.33
CA LYS A 421 3.46 7.87 -9.36
C LYS A 421 4.46 6.79 -9.77
N GLU A 422 5.75 7.08 -9.60
CA GLU A 422 6.82 6.11 -9.86
C GLU A 422 6.86 5.05 -8.75
N TYR A 423 6.73 3.77 -9.11
CA TYR A 423 6.77 2.61 -8.21
C TYR A 423 8.04 1.75 -8.43
N GLY A 424 9.12 2.39 -8.91
CA GLY A 424 10.37 1.76 -9.28
C GLY A 424 10.27 0.84 -10.51
N PRO A 425 11.31 0.04 -10.80
CA PRO A 425 11.33 -0.86 -11.96
C PRO A 425 10.19 -1.87 -11.91
N ASP A 426 9.52 -2.08 -13.05
CA ASP A 426 8.36 -2.96 -13.20
C ASP A 426 7.17 -2.63 -12.26
N GLY A 427 7.18 -1.47 -11.59
CA GLY A 427 6.17 -1.08 -10.60
C GLY A 427 6.19 -1.91 -9.31
N VAL A 428 7.25 -2.67 -9.05
CA VAL A 428 7.32 -3.68 -7.98
C VAL A 428 7.02 -3.12 -6.58
N PHE A 429 7.36 -1.85 -6.32
CA PHE A 429 7.13 -1.24 -5.00
C PHE A 429 5.65 -0.96 -4.72
N ARG A 430 4.76 -1.09 -5.71
CA ARG A 430 3.31 -0.97 -5.50
C ARG A 430 2.79 -2.03 -4.54
N ALA A 431 3.33 -3.25 -4.61
CA ALA A 431 3.01 -4.34 -3.68
C ALA A 431 3.58 -4.13 -2.28
N LEU A 432 4.64 -3.33 -2.16
CA LEU A 432 5.30 -3.04 -0.89
C LEU A 432 4.76 -1.78 -0.20
N LYS A 433 3.99 -0.94 -0.88
CA LYS A 433 3.45 0.31 -0.35
C LYS A 433 2.77 0.08 1.01
N GLY A 434 3.24 0.79 2.04
CA GLY A 434 2.71 0.70 3.41
C GLY A 434 3.21 -0.48 4.25
N GLN A 435 3.99 -1.41 3.69
CA GLN A 435 4.65 -2.45 4.48
C GLN A 435 5.81 -1.84 5.27
N CYS A 436 5.86 -2.11 6.58
CA CYS A 436 6.89 -1.57 7.46
C CYS A 436 7.84 -2.66 7.95
N ILE A 437 9.14 -2.36 7.95
CA ILE A 437 10.19 -3.17 8.55
C ILE A 437 10.92 -2.35 9.61
N SER A 438 11.42 -3.00 10.66
CA SER A 438 12.13 -2.32 11.73
C SER A 438 13.39 -3.06 12.17
N VAL A 439 14.36 -2.29 12.65
CA VAL A 439 15.60 -2.82 13.23
C VAL A 439 15.99 -2.00 14.45
N ASP A 440 16.53 -2.70 15.43
CA ASP A 440 17.08 -2.12 16.64
C ASP A 440 18.55 -1.76 16.42
N SER A 441 18.89 -0.48 16.61
CA SER A 441 20.28 0.00 16.54
C SER A 441 20.55 1.03 17.62
N GLY A 442 21.44 0.70 18.55
CA GLY A 442 21.72 1.51 19.74
C GLY A 442 20.48 1.70 20.61
N GLU A 443 20.21 2.97 20.98
CA GLU A 443 19.10 3.37 21.86
C GLU A 443 17.75 3.51 21.14
N TYR A 444 17.74 3.37 19.81
CA TYR A 444 16.55 3.58 18.98
C TYR A 444 16.17 2.32 18.19
N THR A 445 14.90 2.24 17.85
CA THR A 445 14.34 1.32 16.85
C THR A 445 14.02 2.13 15.61
N TYR A 446 14.67 1.80 14.51
CA TYR A 446 14.45 2.43 13.22
C TYR A 446 13.41 1.64 12.44
N GLU A 447 12.48 2.34 11.81
CA GLU A 447 11.41 1.75 11.02
C GLU A 447 11.37 2.40 9.64
N LEU A 448 11.24 1.57 8.62
CA LEU A 448 11.02 1.97 7.24
C LEU A 448 9.67 1.42 6.78
N CYS A 449 8.75 2.30 6.41
CA CYS A 449 7.52 1.93 5.70
C CYS A 449 7.69 2.29 4.22
N PHE A 450 7.70 1.26 3.36
CA PHE A 450 7.96 1.43 1.94
C PHE A 450 6.97 2.40 1.29
N MET A 451 7.51 3.35 0.52
CA MET A 451 6.77 4.39 -0.22
C MET A 451 5.97 5.40 0.63
N GLU A 452 6.17 5.37 1.94
CA GLU A 452 5.53 6.31 2.86
C GLU A 452 6.58 7.14 3.59
N HIS A 453 7.28 6.55 4.56
CA HIS A 453 8.02 7.32 5.54
C HIS A 453 8.95 6.48 6.43
N THR A 454 9.97 7.14 7.00
CA THR A 454 10.95 6.53 7.94
C THR A 454 10.82 7.11 9.34
N THR A 455 10.87 6.26 10.37
CA THR A 455 10.61 6.63 11.77
C THR A 455 11.76 6.20 12.67
N GLN A 456 12.11 7.03 13.65
CA GLN A 456 12.98 6.70 14.78
C GLN A 456 12.13 6.59 16.05
N LYS A 457 12.14 5.43 16.71
CA LYS A 457 11.39 5.17 17.95
C LYS A 457 12.37 5.00 19.11
N SER A 458 12.18 5.70 20.22
CA SER A 458 13.03 5.57 21.41
C SER A 458 12.70 4.28 22.17
N LYS A 459 13.72 3.48 22.52
CA LYS A 459 13.53 2.27 23.33
C LYS A 459 13.18 2.57 24.79
N LYS A 460 13.63 3.72 25.31
CA LYS A 460 13.42 4.14 26.71
C LYS A 460 12.03 4.77 26.95
N GLY A 461 11.11 4.64 25.99
CA GLY A 461 9.87 5.39 25.96
C GLY A 461 10.09 6.83 25.47
N GLY A 462 9.07 7.41 24.85
CA GLY A 462 9.12 8.75 24.26
C GLY A 462 8.29 8.88 22.99
N SER A 463 8.26 10.09 22.41
CA SER A 463 7.60 10.33 21.12
C SER A 463 8.41 9.76 19.96
N ASN A 464 7.71 9.25 18.94
CA ASN A 464 8.32 8.78 17.71
C ASN A 464 8.73 9.98 16.84
N THR A 465 9.96 9.98 16.35
CA THR A 465 10.47 11.06 15.50
C THR A 465 10.40 10.63 14.04
N ARG A 466 9.74 11.43 13.20
CA ARG A 466 9.73 11.16 11.76
C ARG A 466 11.04 11.63 11.11
N MET A 467 11.73 10.71 10.45
CA MET A 467 13.02 10.96 9.81
C MET A 467 12.91 11.36 8.33
N GLY A 468 11.73 11.20 7.71
CA GLY A 468 11.47 11.64 6.34
C GLY A 468 10.19 11.02 5.78
N ASN A 469 9.68 11.62 4.71
CA ASN A 469 8.57 11.13 3.89
C ASN A 469 9.10 10.82 2.48
N PHE A 470 8.63 9.74 1.87
CA PHE A 470 9.06 9.31 0.54
C PHE A 470 8.75 10.37 -0.51
N VAL A 471 9.76 10.75 -1.29
CA VAL A 471 9.64 11.72 -2.39
C VAL A 471 9.86 11.08 -3.75
N ARG A 472 10.99 10.39 -3.94
CA ARG A 472 11.39 9.84 -5.24
C ARG A 472 12.37 8.68 -5.12
N PHE A 473 12.51 7.95 -6.21
CA PHE A 473 13.64 7.04 -6.43
C PHE A 473 14.84 7.81 -6.99
N ASP A 474 16.02 7.30 -6.71
CA ASP A 474 17.30 7.81 -7.14
C ASP A 474 18.26 6.64 -7.41
N LYS A 475 19.40 6.90 -8.01
CA LYS A 475 20.42 5.88 -8.29
C LYS A 475 21.76 6.31 -7.72
N ILE A 476 22.37 5.44 -6.91
CA ILE A 476 23.64 5.71 -6.25
C ILE A 476 24.61 4.58 -6.60
N THR A 477 25.83 4.95 -7.01
CA THR A 477 26.91 3.97 -7.21
C THR A 477 27.57 3.69 -5.87
N VAL A 478 27.67 2.42 -5.53
CA VAL A 478 28.30 1.95 -4.31
C VAL A 478 29.47 1.07 -4.69
N ASP A 479 30.57 1.19 -3.94
CA ASP A 479 31.74 0.33 -4.08
C ASP A 479 32.13 -0.18 -2.69
N GLU A 480 31.34 -1.16 -2.22
CA GLU A 480 31.52 -1.79 -0.91
C GLU A 480 31.69 -3.30 -1.10
N GLU A 481 32.68 -3.88 -0.44
CA GLU A 481 32.85 -5.34 -0.41
C GLU A 481 31.70 -5.99 0.37
N VAL A 482 31.13 -7.06 -0.18
CA VAL A 482 30.06 -7.79 0.50
C VAL A 482 30.68 -8.62 1.62
N SER A 483 30.25 -8.37 2.86
CA SER A 483 30.66 -9.16 4.02
C SER A 483 30.42 -10.67 3.82
N ALA A 484 31.17 -11.50 4.55
CA ALA A 484 31.09 -12.96 4.47
C ALA A 484 29.67 -13.54 4.68
N ASP A 485 28.80 -12.79 5.34
CA ASP A 485 27.39 -13.14 5.58
C ASP A 485 26.47 -12.93 4.36
N GLY A 486 27.00 -12.37 3.25
CA GLY A 486 26.23 -12.07 2.04
C GLY A 486 25.31 -10.85 2.17
N LYS A 487 25.36 -10.16 3.32
CA LYS A 487 24.66 -8.88 3.56
C LYS A 487 25.61 -7.74 3.22
N GLY A 488 25.13 -6.81 2.39
CA GLY A 488 25.91 -5.66 1.95
C GLY A 488 25.42 -5.12 0.62
N LEU A 489 25.73 -3.86 0.34
CA LEU A 489 25.32 -3.21 -0.89
C LEU A 489 26.07 -3.76 -2.12
N GLY A 490 27.28 -4.29 -1.95
CA GLY A 490 28.13 -4.73 -3.05
C GLY A 490 28.58 -3.58 -3.95
N SER A 491 29.29 -3.91 -5.02
CA SER A 491 29.73 -2.93 -6.02
C SER A 491 28.71 -2.77 -7.16
N GLY A 492 28.51 -1.53 -7.61
CA GLY A 492 27.67 -1.17 -8.75
C GLY A 492 26.57 -0.14 -8.46
N GLU A 493 25.71 0.08 -9.44
CA GLU A 493 24.58 1.02 -9.35
C GLU A 493 23.43 0.40 -8.52
N ARG A 494 22.94 1.13 -7.52
CA ARG A 494 21.86 0.72 -6.63
C ARG A 494 20.71 1.71 -6.63
N ILE A 495 19.50 1.18 -6.46
CA ILE A 495 18.28 2.00 -6.31
C ILE A 495 18.26 2.56 -4.89
N ALA A 496 18.09 3.87 -4.79
CA ALA A 496 17.93 4.58 -3.53
C ALA A 496 16.54 5.21 -3.45
N MET A 497 15.92 5.20 -2.26
CA MET A 497 14.66 5.90 -1.98
C MET A 497 14.96 7.13 -1.12
N ARG A 498 14.63 8.30 -1.65
CA ARG A 498 14.81 9.58 -0.96
C ARG A 498 13.60 9.88 -0.08
N HIS A 499 13.84 9.96 1.22
CA HIS A 499 12.85 10.38 2.19
C HIS A 499 13.23 11.77 2.74
N GLU A 500 12.42 12.77 2.48
CA GLU A 500 12.72 14.17 2.79
C GLU A 500 11.57 14.79 3.61
N ASN A 501 11.74 16.02 4.09
CA ASN A 501 10.71 16.75 4.86
C ASN A 501 10.22 16.00 6.12
N GLY A 502 11.15 15.36 6.85
CA GLY A 502 10.88 14.81 8.17
C GLY A 502 10.71 15.88 9.25
N GLN A 503 10.60 15.46 10.49
CA GLN A 503 10.46 16.35 11.64
C GLN A 503 11.67 17.29 11.75
N HIS A 504 11.42 18.55 12.09
CA HIS A 504 12.47 19.56 12.20
C HIS A 504 13.48 19.19 13.29
N CYS A 505 14.77 19.31 12.95
CA CYS A 505 15.88 19.01 13.83
C CYS A 505 16.35 20.28 14.55
N TRP A 506 16.58 20.20 15.86
CA TRP A 506 17.13 21.32 16.61
C TRP A 506 18.53 21.68 16.09
N ASN A 507 18.68 22.90 15.55
CA ASN A 507 19.92 23.40 14.96
C ASN A 507 20.43 22.51 13.81
N GLY A 508 19.51 22.09 12.93
CA GLY A 508 19.79 21.28 11.75
C GLY A 508 18.67 21.40 10.69
N PRO A 509 18.83 20.79 9.52
CA PRO A 509 17.79 20.75 8.51
C PRO A 509 16.59 19.91 8.98
N ASN A 510 15.49 19.95 8.21
CA ASN A 510 14.45 18.95 8.37
C ASN A 510 15.05 17.55 8.17
N ARG A 511 14.71 16.61 9.05
CA ARG A 511 15.28 15.27 8.99
C ARG A 511 15.03 14.64 7.62
N SER A 512 16.05 13.96 7.10
CA SER A 512 15.96 13.23 5.83
C SER A 512 16.65 11.87 5.94
N THR A 513 16.23 10.91 5.13
CA THR A 513 16.79 9.55 5.09
C THR A 513 16.97 9.09 3.66
N THR A 514 18.18 8.64 3.32
CA THR A 514 18.47 7.95 2.07
C THR A 514 18.48 6.44 2.33
N VAL A 515 17.54 5.73 1.72
CA VAL A 515 17.45 4.26 1.85
C VAL A 515 18.03 3.63 0.60
N ILE A 516 19.17 2.94 0.70
CA ILE A 516 19.81 2.26 -0.42
C ILE A 516 19.44 0.78 -0.37
N LEU A 517 18.93 0.28 -1.49
CA LEU A 517 18.40 -1.06 -1.60
C LEU A 517 19.41 -1.99 -2.28
N ALA A 518 19.54 -3.20 -1.73
CA ALA A 518 20.30 -4.28 -2.32
C ALA A 518 19.50 -5.58 -2.35
N CYS A 519 19.87 -6.49 -3.25
CA CYS A 519 19.17 -7.75 -3.43
C CYS A 519 19.31 -8.65 -2.18
N ALA A 520 18.18 -9.07 -1.62
CA ALA A 520 18.13 -9.98 -0.47
C ALA A 520 16.91 -10.90 -0.54
N GLU A 521 16.94 -12.01 0.20
CA GLU A 521 15.81 -12.95 0.28
C GLU A 521 14.60 -12.38 1.06
N GLN A 522 14.81 -11.44 1.97
CA GLN A 522 13.76 -10.83 2.78
C GLN A 522 13.95 -9.32 2.86
N ASN A 523 12.85 -8.60 3.14
CA ASN A 523 12.92 -7.18 3.45
C ASN A 523 13.49 -7.02 4.86
N GLU A 524 14.71 -6.52 4.97
CA GLU A 524 15.37 -6.28 6.27
C GLU A 524 16.30 -5.06 6.19
N ILE A 525 16.38 -4.32 7.30
CA ILE A 525 17.33 -3.21 7.43
C ILE A 525 18.63 -3.79 7.99
N TRP A 526 19.73 -3.65 7.25
CA TRP A 526 21.03 -4.15 7.66
C TRP A 526 21.81 -3.15 8.50
N LYS A 527 21.81 -1.90 8.08
CA LYS A 527 22.60 -0.85 8.71
C LYS A 527 21.85 0.47 8.68
N VAL A 528 21.92 1.19 9.79
CA VAL A 528 21.40 2.56 9.90
C VAL A 528 22.46 3.40 10.57
N PHE A 529 22.79 4.52 9.95
CA PHE A 529 23.72 5.48 10.52
C PHE A 529 23.38 6.91 10.08
N GLU A 530 23.90 7.86 10.85
CA GLU A 530 23.74 9.30 10.62
C GLU A 530 25.02 9.79 9.94
N GLU A 531 24.90 10.23 8.68
CA GLU A 531 26.04 10.74 7.89
C GLU A 531 26.37 12.17 8.30
N GLU A 532 25.34 12.98 8.43
CA GLU A 532 25.39 14.35 8.94
C GLU A 532 24.27 14.54 9.94
N LYS A 533 24.33 15.63 10.71
CA LYS A 533 23.32 15.92 11.72
C LYS A 533 21.91 15.93 11.10
N CYS A 534 21.07 15.00 11.55
CA CYS A 534 19.71 14.78 11.08
C CYS A 534 19.56 14.33 9.62
N VAL A 535 20.63 13.81 9.01
CA VAL A 535 20.66 13.18 7.68
C VAL A 535 21.12 11.73 7.85
N TYR A 536 20.22 10.80 7.52
CA TYR A 536 20.41 9.38 7.80
C TYR A 536 20.61 8.58 6.51
N ARG A 537 21.44 7.53 6.57
CA ARG A 537 21.58 6.50 5.55
C ARG A 537 21.11 5.16 6.12
N MET A 538 20.24 4.48 5.38
CA MET A 538 19.79 3.12 5.67
C MET A 538 20.19 2.20 4.53
N GLU A 539 20.79 1.06 4.87
CA GLU A 539 21.11 -0.02 3.94
C GLU A 539 20.09 -1.13 4.15
N VAL A 540 19.35 -1.47 3.10
CA VAL A 540 18.19 -2.35 3.20
C VAL A 540 18.29 -3.44 2.16
N GLY A 541 18.19 -4.69 2.62
CA GLY A 541 17.98 -5.85 1.77
C GLY A 541 16.52 -5.93 1.34
N SER A 542 16.26 -6.11 0.06
CA SER A 542 14.91 -6.36 -0.45
C SER A 542 14.92 -7.27 -1.68
N PRO A 543 13.98 -8.23 -1.79
CA PRO A 543 13.79 -9.01 -3.02
C PRO A 543 13.38 -8.14 -4.21
N ALA A 544 12.76 -6.98 -3.99
CA ALA A 544 12.20 -6.13 -5.04
C ALA A 544 13.24 -5.64 -6.05
N VAL A 545 14.50 -5.48 -5.61
CA VAL A 545 15.61 -4.96 -6.42
C VAL A 545 16.55 -6.04 -6.95
N CYS A 546 16.24 -7.32 -6.72
CA CYS A 546 17.02 -8.41 -7.29
C CYS A 546 16.91 -8.43 -8.81
N GLU A 547 18.03 -8.46 -9.52
CA GLU A 547 18.00 -8.57 -10.99
C GLU A 547 17.29 -9.86 -11.41
N ALA A 548 16.39 -9.73 -12.37
CA ALA A 548 15.79 -10.91 -12.97
C ALA A 548 16.94 -11.65 -13.64
N LEU A 549 17.04 -12.97 -13.43
CA LEU A 549 17.96 -13.80 -14.18
C LEU A 549 17.67 -13.54 -15.67
N LYS A 550 18.48 -12.69 -16.32
CA LYS A 550 18.50 -12.62 -17.77
C LYS A 550 18.83 -14.04 -18.18
N LYS A 551 17.88 -14.74 -18.82
CA LYS A 551 18.20 -16.00 -19.49
C LYS A 551 19.40 -15.65 -20.35
N ALA A 552 20.57 -16.17 -20.00
CA ALA A 552 21.72 -16.08 -20.87
C ALA A 552 21.23 -16.60 -22.21
N GLU A 553 21.17 -15.71 -23.20
CA GLU A 553 20.99 -16.15 -24.58
C GLU A 553 22.16 -17.11 -24.81
N ILE A 554 21.83 -18.40 -24.83
CA ILE A 554 22.75 -19.42 -25.31
C ILE A 554 22.92 -19.07 -26.78
N VAL A 555 23.92 -18.25 -27.08
CA VAL A 555 24.47 -18.13 -28.42
C VAL A 555 24.95 -19.54 -28.73
N LYS A 556 24.13 -20.28 -29.48
CA LYS A 556 24.57 -21.49 -30.14
C LYS A 556 25.58 -21.02 -31.18
N ASP A 557 26.85 -21.09 -30.84
CA ASP A 557 27.90 -21.07 -31.85
C ASP A 557 27.74 -22.36 -32.66
N GLU A 558 27.07 -22.23 -33.81
CA GLU A 558 27.17 -23.20 -34.90
C GLU A 558 28.52 -22.97 -35.59
N LEU A 559 29.52 -23.78 -35.28
CA LEU A 559 30.68 -24.05 -36.12
C LEU A 559 31.08 -25.52 -36.03
#